data_AF-A0A961VA87-F1
#
_entry.id   AF-A0A961VA87-F1
#
_cell.length_a   1.000
_cell.length_b   1.000
_cell.length_c   1.000
_cell.angle_alpha   90.00
_cell.angle_beta   90.00
_cell.angle_gamma   90.00
#
_symmetry.space_group_name_H-M   'P 1'
#
loop_
_entity.id
_entity.type
_entity.pdbx_description
1 polymer ?
#
loop_
_entity_poly.entity_id
_entity_poly.type
_entity_poly.pdbx_seq_one_letter_code
_entity_poly.pdbx_strand_id
1 'polypeptide(L)'
;MLRRTDRNPLAEWWWTVDRLLIGLVIALMFIGLVLSFAASPAIADRHGLPSFHFAIRQAVFMAPALAIIILTSLMSSDRIRRIAFITFGIMLVLTALT
;
A
#
# COMPACT_ATOMS: atom_id res chain seq x y z
N MET A 1 22.03 -18.49 22.43
CA MET A 1 20.81 -19.05 23.05
C MET A 1 19.74 -17.97 23.01
N LEU A 2 18.79 -18.06 22.08
CA LEU A 2 17.66 -17.11 21.98
C LEU A 2 16.79 -17.26 23.24
N ARG A 3 16.62 -16.17 24.01
CA ARG A 3 15.84 -16.18 25.24
C ARG A 3 14.35 -16.11 24.88
N ARG A 4 13.51 -16.90 25.55
CA ARG A 4 12.04 -16.88 25.43
C ARG A 4 11.39 -15.52 25.77
N THR A 5 12.17 -14.56 26.25
CA THR A 5 11.74 -13.22 26.64
C THR A 5 11.85 -12.19 25.50
N ASP A 6 12.49 -12.54 24.38
CA ASP A 6 12.67 -11.63 23.25
C ASP A 6 11.37 -11.53 22.43
N ARG A 7 10.44 -10.68 22.90
CA ARG A 7 9.26 -10.22 22.15
C ARG A 7 9.70 -9.28 21.03
N ASN A 8 10.27 -9.82 19.95
CA ASN A 8 10.53 -9.02 18.76
C ASN A 8 9.20 -8.82 17.99
N PRO A 9 8.67 -7.59 17.87
CA PRO A 9 7.40 -7.34 17.19
C PRO A 9 7.41 -7.78 15.73
N LEU A 10 8.57 -7.78 15.06
CA LEU A 10 8.69 -8.29 13.69
C LEU A 10 8.56 -9.82 13.61
N ALA A 11 9.09 -10.53 14.61
CA ALA A 11 8.99 -11.98 14.66
C ALA A 11 7.56 -12.42 14.98
N GLU A 12 6.91 -11.74 15.93
CA GLU A 12 5.50 -11.97 16.26
C GLU A 12 4.60 -11.67 15.06
N TRP A 13 4.82 -10.53 14.40
CA TRP A 13 4.11 -10.14 13.18
C TRP A 13 4.19 -11.22 12.09
N TRP A 14 5.39 -11.70 11.77
CA TRP A 14 5.59 -12.71 10.72
C TRP A 14 4.83 -14.02 10.98
N TRP A 15 4.65 -14.37 12.26
CA TRP A 15 3.88 -15.54 12.67
C TRP A 15 2.37 -15.29 12.67
N THR A 16 1.92 -14.08 13.01
CA THR A 16 0.49 -13.74 13.07
C THR A 16 -0.11 -13.35 11.73
N VAL A 17 0.70 -12.85 10.80
CA VAL A 17 0.21 -12.27 9.54
C VAL A 17 -0.15 -13.34 8.52
N ASP A 18 -1.26 -13.13 7.80
CA ASP A 18 -1.66 -13.98 6.70
C ASP A 18 -0.77 -13.73 5.47
N ARG A 19 0.17 -14.65 5.25
CA ARG A 19 1.14 -14.60 4.14
C ARG A 19 0.47 -14.81 2.78
N LEU A 20 -0.62 -15.57 2.72
CA LEU A 20 -1.35 -15.78 1.47
C LEU A 20 -2.04 -14.49 1.05
N LEU A 21 -2.70 -13.81 1.99
CA LEU A 21 -3.34 -12.53 1.71
C LEU A 21 -2.32 -11.48 1.25
N ILE A 22 -1.19 -11.34 1.95
CA ILE A 22 -0.11 -10.43 1.52
C ILE A 22 0.39 -10.80 0.12
N GLY A 23 0.63 -12.09 -0.14
CA GLY A 23 1.06 -12.58 -1.45
C GLY A 23 0.06 -12.24 -2.55
N LEU A 24 -1.24 -12.44 -2.31
CA LEU A 24 -2.30 -12.14 -3.27
C LEU A 24 -2.42 -10.64 -3.53
N VAL A 25 -2.32 -9.79 -2.51
CA VAL A 25 -2.35 -8.33 -2.68
C VAL A 25 -1.14 -7.86 -3.49
N ILE A 26 0.07 -8.35 -3.18
CA ILE A 26 1.28 -8.02 -3.94
C ILE A 26 1.13 -8.51 -5.39
N ALA A 27 0.65 -9.73 -5.60
CA ALA A 27 0.42 -10.26 -6.95
C ALA A 27 -0.59 -9.40 -7.73
N LEU A 28 -1.69 -8.98 -7.10
CA LEU A 28 -2.69 -8.10 -7.71
C LEU A 28 -2.09 -6.74 -8.10
N MET A 29 -1.26 -6.16 -7.23
CA MET A 29 -0.55 -4.90 -7.52
C MET A 29 0.41 -5.05 -8.71
N PHE A 30 1.15 -6.17 -8.79
CA PHE A 30 2.02 -6.49 -9.93
C PHE A 30 1.23 -6.69 -11.23
N ILE A 31 0.12 -7.44 -11.19
CA ILE A 31 -0.77 -7.61 -12.35
C ILE A 31 -1.27 -6.25 -12.83
N GLY A 32 -1.75 -5.40 -11.92
CA GLY A 32 -2.16 -4.05 -12.24
C GLY A 32 -1.05 -3.22 -12.87
N LEU A 33 0.21 -3.36 -12.41
CA LEU A 33 1.35 -2.65 -12.97
C LEU A 33 1.66 -3.12 -14.40
N VAL A 34 1.66 -4.44 -14.65
CA VAL A 34 1.88 -5.03 -15.98
C VAL A 34 0.81 -4.58 -16.96
N LEU A 35 -0.46 -4.58 -16.54
CA LEU A 35 -1.57 -4.10 -17.36
C LEU A 35 -1.39 -2.62 -17.74
N SER A 36 -0.90 -1.80 -16.82
CA SER A 36 -0.64 -0.38 -17.11
C SER A 36 0.53 -0.16 -18.06
N PHE A 37 1.54 -1.03 -18.08
CA PHE A 37 2.57 -1.00 -19.12
C PHE A 37 1.99 -1.27 -20.50
N ALA A 38 1.04 -2.19 -20.62
CA ALA A 38 0.37 -2.49 -21.89
C ALA A 38 -0.58 -1.36 -22.33
N ALA A 39 -1.29 -0.74 -21.40
CA ALA A 39 -2.27 0.31 -21.70
C ALA A 39 -1.67 1.71 -21.90
N SER A 40 -0.54 2.02 -21.25
CA SER A 40 0.04 3.37 -21.23
C SER A 40 0.34 3.98 -22.62
N PRO A 41 0.99 3.29 -23.59
CA PRO A 41 1.33 3.91 -24.88
C PRO A 41 0.09 4.34 -25.67
N ALA A 42 -0.95 3.51 -25.69
CA ALA A 42 -2.19 3.77 -26.43
C ALA A 42 -2.92 5.06 -25.98
N ILE A 43 -2.73 5.46 -24.73
CA ILE A 43 -3.33 6.66 -24.14
C ILE A 43 -2.34 7.83 -24.20
N ALA A 44 -1.06 7.60 -23.92
CA ALA A 44 -0.03 8.63 -23.87
C ALA A 44 0.16 9.35 -25.22
N ASP A 45 0.10 8.62 -26.33
CA ASP A 45 0.23 9.19 -27.68
C ASP A 45 -0.87 10.21 -27.99
N ARG A 46 -2.07 10.04 -27.42
CA ARG A 46 -3.20 10.97 -27.58
C ARG A 46 -3.02 12.27 -26.79
N HIS A 47 -2.19 12.25 -25.76
CA HIS A 47 -1.97 13.36 -24.85
C HIS A 47 -0.58 14.00 -25.01
N GLY A 48 0.23 13.55 -25.97
CA GLY A 48 1.61 14.03 -26.17
C GLY A 48 2.54 13.72 -25.00
N LEU A 49 2.21 12.70 -24.20
CA LEU A 49 2.97 12.28 -23.02
C LEU A 49 3.95 11.16 -23.40
N PRO A 50 5.01 10.93 -22.60
CA PRO A 50 5.88 9.76 -22.77
C PRO A 50 5.08 8.46 -22.72
N SER A 51 5.41 7.49 -23.58
CA SER A 51 4.62 6.26 -23.78
C SER A 51 4.32 5.47 -22.49
N PHE A 52 5.21 5.50 -21.48
CA PHE A 52 5.04 4.79 -20.21
C PHE A 52 4.73 5.70 -19.01
N HIS A 53 4.26 6.93 -19.24
CA HIS A 53 3.99 7.91 -18.18
C HIS A 53 3.10 7.36 -17.05
N PHE A 54 2.03 6.65 -17.38
CA PHE A 54 1.08 6.12 -16.40
C PHE A 54 1.65 4.93 -15.63
N ALA A 55 2.34 4.02 -16.33
CA ALA A 55 2.99 2.87 -15.70
C ALA A 55 4.07 3.29 -14.70
N ILE A 56 4.88 4.29 -15.06
CA ILE A 56 5.92 4.84 -14.17
C ILE A 56 5.29 5.44 -12.92
N ARG A 57 4.24 6.26 -13.06
CA ARG A 57 3.54 6.85 -11.90
C ARG A 57 2.93 5.78 -11.01
N GLN A 58 2.31 4.76 -11.59
CA GLN A 58 1.77 3.66 -10.82
C GLN A 58 2.86 2.93 -10.03
N ALA A 59 4.02 2.67 -10.63
CA ALA A 59 5.16 2.10 -9.91
C ALA A 59 5.63 3.00 -8.75
N VAL A 60 5.68 4.31 -8.97
CA VAL A 60 6.04 5.29 -7.92
C VAL A 60 5.02 5.27 -6.76
N PHE A 61 3.71 5.20 -7.05
CA PHE A 61 2.68 5.11 -6.02
C PHE A 61 2.59 3.73 -5.35
N MET A 62 3.10 2.69 -6.00
CA MET A 62 3.16 1.34 -5.43
C MET A 62 4.08 1.27 -4.21
N ALA A 63 5.19 2.00 -4.21
CA ALA A 63 6.15 2.04 -3.10
C ALA A 63 5.54 2.55 -1.77
N PRO A 64 4.92 3.75 -1.70
CA PRO A 64 4.25 4.21 -0.48
C PRO A 64 3.03 3.35 -0.13
N ALA A 65 2.31 2.78 -1.11
CA ALA A 65 1.20 1.86 -0.83
C ALA A 65 1.69 0.60 -0.08
N LEU A 66 2.79 -0.02 -0.54
CA LEU A 66 3.42 -1.15 0.16
C LEU A 66 3.89 -0.77 1.56
N ALA A 67 4.50 0.41 1.72
CA ALA A 67 4.90 0.91 3.03
C ALA A 67 3.70 1.04 3.97
N ILE A 68 2.57 1.59 3.51
CA ILE A 68 1.34 1.72 4.30
C ILE A 68 0.81 0.33 4.71
N ILE A 69 0.75 -0.63 3.79
CA ILE A 69 0.29 -2.00 4.09
C ILE A 69 1.13 -2.63 5.21
N ILE A 70 2.46 -2.57 5.08
CA ILE A 70 3.36 -3.18 6.06
C ILE A 70 3.31 -2.44 7.40
N LEU A 71 3.38 -1.10 7.38
CA LEU A 71 3.36 -0.29 8.59
C LEU A 71 2.06 -0.47 9.37
N THR A 72 0.90 -0.41 8.69
CA THR A 72 -0.41 -0.61 9.34
C THR A 72 -0.58 -2.02 9.89
N SER A 73 -0.04 -3.03 9.20
CA SER A 73 -0.05 -4.43 9.66
C SER A 73 0.77 -4.65 10.94
N LEU A 74 1.79 -3.82 11.19
CA LEU A 74 2.61 -3.84 12.41
C LEU A 74 1.99 -3.04 13.58
N MET A 75 0.90 -2.29 13.36
CA MET A 75 0.32 -1.43 14.39
C MET A 75 -0.55 -2.20 15.38
N SER A 76 -0.54 -1.74 16.64
CA SER A 76 -1.48 -2.22 17.64
C SER A 76 -2.90 -1.70 17.41
N SER A 77 -3.91 -2.50 17.77
CA SER A 77 -5.33 -2.18 17.60
C SER A 77 -5.73 -0.82 18.22
N ASP A 78 -5.16 -0.47 19.39
CA ASP A 78 -5.41 0.82 20.04
C ASP A 78 -4.95 2.02 19.20
N ARG A 79 -3.80 1.89 18.52
CA ARG A 79 -3.29 2.95 17.66
C ARG A 79 -4.08 3.04 16.36
N ILE A 80 -4.46 1.90 15.78
CA ILE A 80 -5.30 1.85 14.59
C ILE A 80 -6.62 2.60 14.84
N ARG A 81 -7.27 2.39 15.99
CA ARG A 81 -8.52 3.09 16.34
C ARG A 81 -8.34 4.61 16.38
N ARG A 82 -7.26 5.11 17.00
CA ARG A 82 -6.99 6.56 17.06
C ARG A 82 -6.73 7.14 15.67
N ILE A 83 -5.92 6.47 14.85
CA ILE A 83 -5.64 6.90 13.48
C ILE A 83 -6.91 6.89 12.64
N ALA A 84 -7.77 5.87 12.78
CA ALA A 84 -9.03 5.80 12.06
C ALA A 84 -9.93 7.02 12.33
N PHE A 85 -10.09 7.42 13.60
CA PHE A 85 -10.88 8.62 13.94
C PHE A 85 -10.25 9.92 13.43
N ILE A 86 -8.93 10.06 13.53
CA ILE A 86 -8.22 11.25 13.03
C ILE A 86 -8.37 11.35 11.50
N THR A 87 -8.07 10.27 10.77
CA THR A 87 -8.19 10.24 9.32
C THR A 87 -9.63 10.47 8.88
N PHE A 88 -10.61 9.87 9.57
CA PHE A 88 -12.02 10.12 9.30
C PHE A 88 -12.40 11.59 9.44
N GLY A 89 -12.00 12.24 10.53
CA GLY A 89 -12.25 13.68 10.73
C GLY A 89 -11.61 14.55 9.64
N ILE A 90 -10.35 14.26 9.27
CA ILE A 90 -9.66 14.97 8.19
C ILE A 90 -10.41 14.80 6.86
N MET A 91 -10.83 13.58 6.52
CA MET A 91 -11.54 13.30 5.27
C MET A 91 -12.90 14.01 5.21
N LEU A 92 -13.61 14.11 6.35
CA LEU A 92 -14.88 14.84 6.43
C LEU A 92 -14.66 16.33 6.15
N VAL A 93 -13.64 16.93 6.76
CA VAL A 93 -13.28 18.34 6.52
C VAL A 93 -12.89 18.57 5.06
N LEU A 94 -12.04 17.72 4.48
CA LEU A 94 -11.64 17.83 3.07
C LEU A 94 -12.84 17.72 2.12
N THR A 95 -13.75 16.79 2.39
CA THR A 95 -14.97 16.61 1.58
C THR A 95 -15.89 17.82 1.70
N ALA A 96 -16.00 18.43 2.88
CA ALA A 96 -16.82 19.63 3.07
C ALA A 96 -16.21 20.90 2.45
N LEU A 97 -14.89 20.90 2.22
CA LEU A 97 -14.16 22.02 1.60
C LEU A 97 -14.11 21.97 0.07
N THR A 98 -14.35 20.79 -0.53
CA THR A 98 -14.33 20.58 -1.99
C THR A 98 -15.71 20.83 -2.59
#